data_AF-A0AA48L2V3-F1
#
_entry.id   AF-A0AA48L2V3-F1
#
_cell.length_a   1.000
_cell.length_b   1.000
_cell.length_c   1.000
_cell.angle_alpha   90.00
_cell.angle_beta   90.00
_cell.angle_gamma   90.00
#
_symmetry.space_group_name_H-M   'P 1'
#
loop_
_entity.id
_entity.type
_entity.pdbx_description
1 polymer ?
#
loop_
_entity_poly.entity_id
_entity_poly.type
_entity_poly.pdbx_seq_one_letter_code
_entity_poly.pdbx_strand_id
1 'polypeptide(L)'
;MPPRKRVVKQVKKEKAEDVRPISEEEQEAEIAALRKNAQKDKATGRMYLDALLGFCLFVFIRQLHRYRSGESSAPTVLVLVTLAQTILLPFSVTPERLPVVGRYLAGYHHLVVLAQLILFVGSFVLQVGRVPIPELLRAAMPELLAFSVETQRRAERSNDAALDKLERLKYPLKGA
;
A
#
# COMPACT_ATOMS: atom_id res chain seq x y z
N MET A 1 -11.42 -52.08 2.83
CA MET A 1 -10.70 -50.84 2.46
C MET A 1 -9.32 -50.88 3.10
N PRO A 2 -8.21 -50.77 2.36
CA PRO A 2 -6.88 -50.75 2.96
C PRO A 2 -6.57 -49.36 3.55
N PRO A 3 -5.73 -49.25 4.60
CA PRO A 3 -5.46 -47.99 5.27
C PRO A 3 -4.48 -47.14 4.44
N ARG A 4 -4.80 -45.84 4.30
CA ARG A 4 -4.01 -44.84 3.57
C ARG A 4 -2.69 -44.56 4.31
N LYS A 5 -1.56 -45.06 3.79
CA LYS A 5 -0.22 -44.73 4.28
C LYS A 5 0.04 -43.22 4.12
N ARG A 6 0.26 -42.50 5.22
CA ARG A 6 0.81 -41.13 5.21
C ARG A 6 2.29 -41.20 4.83
N VAL A 7 2.64 -40.67 3.67
CA VAL A 7 4.04 -40.42 3.31
C VAL A 7 4.46 -39.12 4.00
N VAL A 8 5.21 -39.24 5.09
CA VAL A 8 5.86 -38.09 5.73
C VAL A 8 7.03 -37.71 4.82
N LYS A 9 6.92 -36.55 4.16
CA LYS A 9 8.07 -35.94 3.48
C LYS A 9 9.14 -35.68 4.55
N GLN A 10 10.23 -36.45 4.50
CA GLN A 10 11.44 -36.13 5.24
C GLN A 10 11.96 -34.79 4.71
N VAL A 11 11.77 -33.73 5.49
CA VAL A 11 12.51 -32.48 5.30
C VAL A 11 13.97 -32.83 5.54
N LYS A 12 14.79 -32.73 4.50
CA LYS A 12 16.25 -32.78 4.62
C LYS A 12 16.65 -31.78 5.70
N LYS A 13 17.22 -32.29 6.81
CA LYS A 13 18.02 -31.48 7.73
C LYS A 13 19.23 -31.02 6.93
N GLU A 14 19.10 -29.86 6.30
CA GLU A 14 20.28 -29.12 5.88
C GLU A 14 21.04 -28.72 7.14
N LYS A 15 22.25 -29.28 7.19
CA LYS A 15 23.40 -28.95 8.03
C LYS A 15 23.13 -27.95 9.14
N ALA A 16 23.27 -28.44 10.38
CA ALA A 16 23.60 -27.61 11.52
C ALA A 16 24.86 -26.81 11.18
N GLU A 17 24.68 -25.57 10.73
CA GLU A 17 25.71 -24.55 10.83
C GLU A 17 26.03 -24.40 12.32
N ASP A 18 27.32 -24.33 12.62
CA ASP A 18 27.84 -23.99 13.94
C ASP A 18 27.13 -22.75 14.47
N VAL A 19 26.13 -22.95 15.34
CA VAL A 19 25.54 -21.87 16.14
C VAL A 19 26.56 -21.51 17.19
N ARG A 20 27.57 -20.73 16.80
CA ARG A 20 28.32 -19.95 17.78
C ARG A 20 27.30 -19.03 18.45
N PRO A 21 27.22 -18.97 19.79
CA PRO A 21 26.44 -17.95 20.44
C PRO A 21 27.02 -16.59 20.01
N ILE A 22 26.32 -15.91 19.10
CA ILE A 22 26.62 -14.53 18.72
C ILE A 22 26.66 -13.73 20.02
N SER A 23 27.72 -12.95 20.23
CA SER A 23 27.82 -12.10 21.42
C SER A 23 26.64 -11.13 21.46
N GLU A 24 26.15 -10.76 22.65
CA GLU A 24 24.99 -9.86 22.77
C GLU A 24 25.19 -8.56 21.96
N GLU A 25 26.43 -8.06 21.91
CA GLU A 25 26.84 -6.87 21.15
C GLU A 25 26.77 -7.09 19.62
N GLU A 26 27.23 -8.23 19.10
CA GLU A 26 27.12 -8.56 17.68
C GLU A 26 25.66 -8.76 17.26
N GLN A 27 24.83 -9.33 18.14
CA GLN A 27 23.40 -9.48 17.91
C GLN A 27 22.67 -8.13 17.90
N GLU A 28 23.03 -7.21 18.79
CA GLU A 28 22.49 -5.86 18.79
C GLU A 28 22.89 -5.07 17.54
N ALA A 29 24.15 -5.21 17.10
CA ALA A 29 24.63 -4.61 15.87
C ALA A 29 23.89 -5.17 14.64
N GLU A 30 23.64 -6.48 14.60
CA GLU A 30 22.89 -7.12 13.52
C GLU A 30 21.42 -6.68 13.51
N ILE A 31 20.76 -6.60 14.67
CA ILE A 31 19.39 -6.08 14.78
C ILE A 31 19.30 -4.61 14.36
N ALA A 32 20.27 -3.78 14.74
CA ALA A 32 20.33 -2.39 14.33
C ALA A 32 20.52 -2.25 12.81
N ALA A 33 21.37 -3.09 12.21
CA ALA A 33 21.56 -3.16 10.76
C ALA A 33 20.27 -3.60 10.04
N LEU A 34 19.59 -4.62 10.56
CA LEU A 34 18.31 -5.10 10.02
C LEU A 34 17.21 -4.04 10.10
N ARG A 35 17.11 -3.30 11.22
CA ARG A 35 16.19 -2.15 11.34
C ARG A 35 16.48 -1.06 10.32
N LYS A 36 17.75 -0.71 10.13
CA LYS A 36 18.17 0.29 9.15
C LYS A 36 17.82 -0.13 7.72
N ASN A 37 18.02 -1.41 7.39
CA ASN A 37 17.64 -1.96 6.09
C ASN A 37 16.12 -1.98 5.92
N ALA A 38 15.37 -2.43 6.93
CA ALA A 38 13.91 -2.43 6.89
C ALA A 38 13.32 -1.01 6.73
N GLN A 39 13.91 -0.01 7.37
CA GLN A 39 13.52 1.40 7.18
C GLN A 39 13.80 1.90 5.77
N LYS A 40 14.96 1.54 5.18
CA LYS A 40 15.28 1.87 3.79
C LYS A 40 14.31 1.21 2.81
N ASP A 41 13.95 -0.05 3.04
CA ASP A 41 13.03 -0.78 2.19
C ASP A 41 11.63 -0.18 2.24
N LYS A 42 11.15 0.21 3.43
CA LYS A 42 9.89 0.96 3.59
C LYS A 42 9.93 2.30 2.85
N ALA A 43 10.99 3.09 3.03
CA ALA A 43 11.14 4.38 2.36
C ALA A 43 11.14 4.24 0.83
N THR A 44 11.83 3.22 0.33
CA THR A 44 11.91 2.89 -1.10
C THR A 44 10.53 2.46 -1.63
N GLY A 45 9.82 1.59 -0.92
CA GLY A 45 8.46 1.17 -1.29
C GLY A 45 7.48 2.34 -1.33
N ARG A 46 7.49 3.20 -0.31
CA ARG A 46 6.69 4.44 -0.27
C ARG A 46 7.01 5.35 -1.46
N MET A 47 8.28 5.49 -1.82
CA MET A 47 8.70 6.31 -2.97
C MET A 47 8.14 5.77 -4.30
N TYR A 48 8.16 4.46 -4.52
CA TYR A 48 7.61 3.86 -5.73
C TYR A 48 6.10 4.07 -5.83
N LEU A 49 5.34 3.86 -4.74
CA LEU A 49 3.91 4.12 -4.74
C LEU A 49 3.58 5.59 -4.97
N ASP A 50 4.31 6.51 -4.34
CA ASP A 50 4.11 7.94 -4.53
C ASP A 50 4.44 8.37 -5.98
N ALA A 51 5.49 7.81 -6.59
CA ALA A 51 5.83 8.06 -7.99
C ALA A 51 4.71 7.56 -8.92
N LEU A 52 4.13 6.41 -8.61
CA LEU A 52 3.04 5.81 -9.37
C LEU A 52 1.73 6.60 -9.21
N LEU A 53 1.45 7.13 -8.01
CA LEU A 53 0.40 8.11 -7.77
C LEU A 53 0.61 9.39 -8.60
N GLY A 54 1.84 9.90 -8.66
CA GLY A 54 2.19 11.07 -9.48
C GLY A 54 1.96 10.82 -10.97
N PHE A 55 2.34 9.65 -11.47
CA PHE A 55 2.06 9.23 -12.85
C PHE A 55 0.54 9.13 -13.11
N CYS A 56 -0.21 8.53 -12.17
CA CYS A 56 -1.66 8.44 -12.27
C CYS A 56 -2.32 9.83 -12.30
N LEU A 57 -1.87 10.75 -11.44
CA LEU A 57 -2.33 12.12 -11.40
C LEU A 57 -2.09 12.82 -12.75
N PHE A 58 -0.90 12.65 -13.34
CA PHE A 58 -0.60 13.19 -14.67
C PHE A 58 -1.54 12.67 -15.76
N VAL A 59 -1.80 11.34 -15.77
CA VAL A 59 -2.74 10.73 -16.71
C VAL A 59 -4.15 11.29 -16.53
N PHE A 60 -4.59 11.48 -15.29
CA PHE A 60 -5.91 12.02 -14.96
C PHE A 60 -6.08 13.49 -15.34
N ILE A 61 -5.05 14.31 -15.10
CA ILE A 61 -5.02 15.71 -15.56
C ILE A 61 -5.12 15.77 -17.09
N ARG A 62 -4.36 14.92 -17.80
CA ARG A 62 -4.44 14.82 -19.26
C ARG A 62 -5.83 14.37 -19.73
N GLN A 63 -6.45 13.43 -19.02
CA GLN A 63 -7.80 12.94 -19.32
C GLN A 63 -8.85 14.05 -19.13
N LEU A 64 -8.72 14.86 -18.06
CA LEU A 64 -9.58 16.01 -17.81
C LEU A 64 -9.41 17.09 -18.89
N HIS A 65 -8.18 17.33 -19.34
CA HIS A 65 -7.91 18.23 -20.47
C HIS A 65 -8.62 17.75 -21.75
N ARG A 66 -8.53 16.44 -22.05
CA ARG A 66 -9.20 15.83 -23.21
C ARG A 66 -10.73 15.96 -23.16
N TYR A 67 -11.32 15.88 -21.97
CA TYR A 67 -12.76 16.12 -21.78
C TYR A 67 -13.15 17.57 -21.96
N ARG A 68 -12.29 18.50 -21.52
CA ARG A 68 -12.52 19.94 -21.68
C ARG A 68 -12.30 20.42 -23.11
N SER A 69 -11.36 19.85 -23.86
CA SER A 69 -11.08 20.24 -25.25
C SER A 69 -12.12 19.74 -26.25
N GLY A 70 -13.14 18.98 -25.81
CA GLY A 70 -14.19 18.45 -26.68
C GLY A 70 -13.74 17.28 -27.56
N GLU A 71 -12.51 16.80 -27.39
CA GLU A 71 -11.95 15.64 -28.11
C GLU A 71 -12.64 14.32 -27.74
N SER A 72 -13.44 14.30 -26.67
CA SER A 72 -14.09 13.10 -26.16
C SER A 72 -15.50 13.42 -25.68
N SER A 73 -16.49 12.68 -26.21
CA SER A 73 -17.90 12.73 -25.83
C SER A 73 -18.19 11.98 -24.51
N ALA A 74 -17.36 12.20 -23.49
CA ALA A 74 -17.53 11.53 -22.23
C ALA A 74 -18.80 12.01 -21.50
N PRO A 75 -19.55 11.10 -20.84
CA PRO A 75 -20.69 11.48 -20.02
C PRO A 75 -20.26 12.47 -18.92
N THR A 76 -21.10 13.46 -18.61
CA THR A 76 -20.84 14.46 -17.57
C THR A 76 -20.49 13.84 -16.21
N VAL A 77 -21.12 12.71 -15.88
CA VAL A 77 -20.85 11.93 -14.67
C VAL A 77 -19.39 11.47 -14.62
N LEU A 78 -18.83 11.02 -15.75
CA LEU A 78 -17.46 10.53 -15.85
C LEU A 78 -16.48 11.70 -15.64
N VAL A 79 -16.76 12.86 -16.23
CA VAL A 79 -15.96 14.08 -16.04
C VAL A 79 -15.93 14.51 -14.57
N LEU A 80 -17.08 14.51 -13.89
CA LEU A 80 -17.18 14.85 -12.47
C LEU A 80 -16.42 13.86 -11.58
N VAL A 81 -16.52 12.56 -11.87
CA VAL A 81 -15.79 11.51 -11.14
C VAL A 81 -14.28 11.66 -11.36
N THR A 82 -13.83 11.89 -12.59
CA THR A 82 -12.42 12.13 -12.91
C THR A 82 -11.91 13.38 -12.20
N LEU A 83 -12.68 14.46 -12.16
CA LEU A 83 -12.32 15.68 -11.44
C LEU A 83 -12.19 15.42 -9.93
N ALA A 84 -13.18 14.76 -9.32
CA ALA A 84 -13.17 14.43 -7.90
C ALA A 84 -11.99 13.51 -7.54
N GLN A 85 -11.73 12.48 -8.35
CA GLN A 85 -10.58 11.58 -8.14
C GLN A 85 -9.24 12.31 -8.32
N THR A 86 -9.13 13.24 -9.26
CA THR A 86 -7.92 14.06 -9.47
C THR A 86 -7.61 14.92 -8.23
N ILE A 87 -8.64 15.46 -7.59
CA ILE A 87 -8.50 16.24 -6.35
C ILE A 87 -8.17 15.33 -5.16
N LEU A 88 -8.69 14.10 -5.12
CA LEU A 88 -8.49 13.14 -4.03
C LEU A 88 -7.15 12.40 -4.08
N LEU A 89 -6.55 12.25 -5.27
CA LEU A 89 -5.31 11.52 -5.50
C LEU A 89 -4.11 12.05 -4.68
N PRO A 90 -3.84 13.38 -4.63
CA PRO A 90 -2.78 13.95 -3.82
C PRO A 90 -2.91 13.61 -2.33
N PHE A 91 -4.15 13.48 -1.83
CA PHE A 91 -4.43 13.12 -0.44
C PHE A 91 -4.15 11.65 -0.12
N SER A 92 -3.92 10.82 -1.14
CA SER A 92 -3.51 9.42 -1.01
C SER A 92 -1.98 9.25 -0.93
N VAL A 93 -1.22 10.33 -1.16
CA VAL A 93 0.26 10.33 -1.05
C VAL A 93 0.68 10.10 0.40
N THR A 94 1.87 9.54 0.59
CA THR A 94 2.51 9.41 1.91
C THR A 94 2.44 10.75 2.67
N PRO A 95 1.85 10.82 3.89
CA PRO A 95 1.51 12.10 4.54
C PRO A 95 2.76 12.89 4.93
N GLU A 96 3.88 12.21 5.13
CA GLU A 96 5.20 12.79 5.38
C GLU A 96 5.67 13.75 4.26
N ARG A 97 5.12 13.60 3.04
CA ARG A 97 5.44 14.48 1.90
C ARG A 97 4.48 15.67 1.74
N LEU A 98 3.41 15.75 2.53
CA LEU A 98 2.50 16.89 2.57
C LEU A 98 2.72 17.68 3.87
N PRO A 99 3.65 18.65 3.90
CA PRO A 99 4.09 19.28 5.16
C PRO A 99 2.97 20.01 5.92
N VAL A 100 1.95 20.51 5.22
CA VAL A 100 0.86 21.30 5.82
C VAL A 100 -0.32 20.44 6.24
N VAL A 101 -0.64 19.40 5.48
CA VAL A 101 -1.90 18.63 5.64
C VAL A 101 -1.66 17.20 6.12
N GLY A 102 -0.42 16.72 6.06
CA GLY A 102 -0.03 15.34 6.32
C GLY A 102 -0.39 14.83 7.71
N ARG A 103 -0.23 15.66 8.76
CA ARG A 103 -0.58 15.24 10.14
C ARG A 103 -2.07 14.97 10.30
N TYR A 104 -2.94 15.77 9.67
CA TYR A 104 -4.38 15.58 9.73
C TYR A 104 -4.82 14.40 8.85
N LEU A 105 -4.26 14.28 7.64
CA LEU A 105 -4.61 13.21 6.70
C LEU A 105 -4.05 11.83 7.06
N ALA A 106 -2.96 11.76 7.82
CA ALA A 106 -2.37 10.48 8.24
C ALA A 106 -3.39 9.60 8.99
N GLY A 107 -4.23 10.21 9.84
CA GLY A 107 -5.30 9.51 10.57
C GLY A 107 -6.50 9.14 9.69
N TYR A 108 -6.79 9.94 8.66
CA TYR A 108 -8.00 9.83 7.84
C TYR A 108 -7.79 9.21 6.45
N HIS A 109 -6.61 8.66 6.16
CA HIS A 109 -6.32 8.08 4.85
C HIS A 109 -7.34 7.00 4.42
N HIS A 110 -7.81 6.18 5.37
CA HIS A 110 -8.87 5.20 5.14
C HIS A 110 -10.19 5.84 4.65
N LEU A 111 -10.53 7.06 5.09
CA LEU A 111 -11.70 7.80 4.60
C LEU A 111 -11.50 8.30 3.17
N VAL A 112 -10.28 8.71 2.81
CA VAL A 112 -9.93 9.11 1.44
C VAL A 112 -10.09 7.93 0.48
N VAL A 113 -9.58 6.75 0.88
CA VAL A 113 -9.76 5.50 0.12
C VAL A 113 -11.24 5.14 -0.01
N LEU A 114 -12.00 5.20 1.08
CA LEU A 114 -13.44 4.92 1.06
C LEU A 114 -14.20 5.89 0.13
N ALA A 115 -13.87 7.19 0.15
CA ALA A 115 -14.46 8.18 -0.73
C ALA A 115 -14.17 7.87 -2.21
N GLN A 116 -12.92 7.50 -2.54
CA GLN A 116 -12.56 7.10 -3.90
C GLN A 116 -13.28 5.83 -4.35
N LEU A 117 -13.45 4.86 -3.45
CA LEU A 117 -14.21 3.64 -3.70
C LEU A 117 -15.69 3.94 -3.99
N ILE A 118 -16.33 4.79 -3.19
CA ILE A 118 -17.73 5.19 -3.39
C ILE A 118 -17.89 5.88 -4.75
N LEU A 119 -16.98 6.80 -5.09
CA LEU A 119 -16.99 7.48 -6.39
C LEU A 119 -16.81 6.49 -7.54
N PHE A 120 -15.91 5.52 -7.41
CA PHE A 120 -15.69 4.49 -8.42
C PHE A 120 -16.92 3.59 -8.58
N VAL A 121 -17.47 3.04 -7.50
CA VAL A 121 -18.65 2.17 -7.54
C VAL A 121 -19.86 2.91 -8.11
N GLY A 122 -20.10 4.15 -7.66
CA GLY A 122 -21.17 4.99 -8.19
C GLY A 122 -21.00 5.24 -9.69
N SER A 123 -19.78 5.58 -10.13
CA SER A 123 -19.46 5.74 -11.55
C SER A 123 -19.70 4.46 -12.35
N PHE A 124 -19.19 3.33 -11.84
CA PHE A 124 -19.28 2.03 -12.49
C PHE A 124 -20.73 1.60 -12.68
N VAL A 125 -21.56 1.67 -11.63
CA VAL A 125 -22.99 1.31 -11.71
C VAL A 125 -23.75 2.20 -12.69
N LEU A 126 -23.42 3.50 -12.75
CA LEU A 126 -24.11 4.44 -13.64
C LEU A 126 -23.67 4.33 -15.11
N GLN A 127 -22.48 3.78 -15.38
CA GLN A 127 -21.83 3.85 -16.69
C GLN A 127 -21.55 2.48 -17.32
N VAL A 128 -21.70 1.39 -16.57
CA VAL A 128 -21.57 0.03 -17.09
C VAL A 128 -22.55 -0.18 -18.27
N GLY A 129 -22.02 -0.65 -19.40
CA GLY A 129 -22.79 -0.81 -20.64
C GLY A 129 -23.02 0.47 -21.46
N ARG A 130 -22.67 1.66 -20.94
CA ARG A 130 -22.79 2.95 -21.66
C ARG A 130 -21.44 3.49 -22.15
N VAL A 131 -20.36 3.10 -21.49
CA VAL A 131 -19.01 3.60 -21.71
C VAL A 131 -18.09 2.44 -22.09
N PRO A 132 -17.14 2.65 -23.02
CA PRO A 132 -16.18 1.60 -23.39
C PRO A 132 -15.32 1.18 -22.19
N ILE A 133 -15.06 -0.13 -22.09
CA ILE A 133 -14.31 -0.76 -20.98
C ILE A 133 -13.00 -0.04 -20.64
N PRO A 134 -12.17 0.42 -21.62
CA PRO A 134 -10.94 1.13 -21.30
C PRO A 134 -11.13 2.42 -20.50
N GLU A 135 -12.26 3.13 -20.64
CA GLU A 135 -12.53 4.33 -19.86
C GLU A 135 -12.98 4.00 -18.44
N LEU A 136 -13.75 2.90 -18.28
CA LEU A 136 -14.08 2.36 -16.96
C LEU A 136 -12.83 1.89 -16.20
N LEU A 137 -11.89 1.22 -16.88
CA LEU A 137 -10.62 0.80 -16.30
C LEU A 137 -9.76 1.99 -15.87
N ARG A 138 -9.73 3.06 -16.67
CA ARG A 138 -9.02 4.30 -16.28
C ARG A 138 -9.62 4.89 -15.01
N ALA A 139 -10.95 4.93 -14.89
CA ALA A 139 -11.65 5.42 -13.70
C ALA A 139 -11.44 4.55 -12.45
N ALA A 140 -11.01 3.30 -12.61
CA ALA A 140 -10.66 2.40 -11.50
C ALA A 140 -9.25 2.64 -10.95
N MET A 141 -8.34 3.19 -11.76
CA MET A 141 -6.92 3.27 -11.36
C MET A 141 -6.69 4.01 -10.04
N PRO A 142 -7.31 5.17 -9.76
CA PRO A 142 -7.04 5.89 -8.50
C PRO A 142 -7.42 5.08 -7.27
N GLU A 143 -8.53 4.35 -7.33
CA GLU A 143 -9.00 3.49 -6.25
C GLU A 143 -8.02 2.35 -5.99
N LEU A 144 -7.56 1.65 -7.05
CA LEU A 144 -6.57 0.58 -6.93
C LEU A 144 -5.25 1.08 -6.30
N LEU A 145 -4.83 2.29 -6.65
CA LEU A 145 -3.59 2.86 -6.12
C LEU A 145 -3.73 3.31 -4.67
N ALA A 146 -4.79 4.02 -4.33
CA ALA A 146 -5.03 4.43 -2.95
C ALA A 146 -5.23 3.21 -2.03
N PHE A 147 -5.90 2.16 -2.53
CA PHE A 147 -6.02 0.89 -1.83
C PHE A 147 -4.66 0.20 -1.62
N SER A 148 -3.79 0.21 -2.64
CA SER A 148 -2.43 -0.33 -2.53
C SER A 148 -1.61 0.40 -1.46
N VAL A 149 -1.69 1.74 -1.42
CA VAL A 149 -1.04 2.57 -0.40
C VAL A 149 -1.56 2.26 1.01
N GLU A 150 -2.88 2.15 1.18
CA GLU A 150 -3.47 1.81 2.48
C GLU A 150 -3.06 0.41 2.93
N THR A 151 -3.00 -0.55 2.02
CA THR A 151 -2.55 -1.92 2.31
C THR A 151 -1.09 -1.93 2.75
N GLN A 152 -0.20 -1.20 2.04
CA GLN A 152 1.19 -1.06 2.47
C GLN A 152 1.29 -0.43 3.86
N ARG A 153 0.53 0.64 4.15
CA ARG A 153 0.54 1.30 5.48
C ARG A 153 0.04 0.38 6.59
N ARG A 154 -0.94 -0.48 6.31
CA ARG A 154 -1.42 -1.47 7.29
C ARG A 154 -0.36 -2.54 7.55
N ALA A 155 0.31 -3.02 6.51
CA ALA A 155 1.42 -3.96 6.64
C ALA A 155 2.58 -3.36 7.43
N GLU A 156 2.95 -2.09 7.17
CA GLU A 156 3.99 -1.39 7.92
C GLU A 156 3.64 -1.28 9.42
N ARG A 157 2.42 -0.87 9.76
CA ARG A 157 1.94 -0.81 11.15
C ARG A 157 1.95 -2.17 11.85
N SER A 158 1.54 -3.22 11.13
CA SER A 158 1.55 -4.58 11.67
C SER A 158 2.98 -5.10 11.91
N ASN A 159 3.90 -4.80 10.99
CA ASN A 159 5.31 -5.19 11.10
C ASN A 159 5.99 -4.46 12.26
N ASP A 160 5.69 -3.17 12.46
CA ASP A 160 6.23 -2.40 13.58
C ASP A 160 5.73 -2.94 14.93
N ALA A 161 4.44 -3.26 15.03
CA ALA A 161 3.90 -3.88 16.25
C ALA A 161 4.51 -5.28 16.53
N ALA A 162 4.81 -6.05 15.47
CA ALA A 162 5.46 -7.35 15.61
C ALA A 162 6.91 -7.23 16.06
N LEU A 163 7.67 -6.27 15.50
CA LEU A 163 9.04 -5.96 15.92
C LEU A 163 9.08 -5.53 17.39
N ASP A 164 8.20 -4.60 17.79
CA ASP A 164 8.09 -4.16 19.18
C ASP A 164 7.79 -5.32 20.13
N LYS A 165 6.93 -6.25 19.72
CA LYS A 165 6.61 -7.43 20.52
C LYS A 165 7.83 -8.36 20.67
N LEU A 166 8.58 -8.59 19.60
CA LEU A 166 9.79 -9.42 19.63
C LEU A 166 10.87 -8.79 20.52
N GLU A 167 11.02 -7.48 20.50
CA GLU A 167 11.96 -6.76 21.36
C GLU A 167 11.56 -6.87 22.83
N ARG A 168 10.27 -6.68 23.15
CA ARG A 168 9.75 -6.89 24.51
C ARG A 168 9.96 -8.32 25.01
N LEU A 169 9.93 -9.31 24.12
CA LEU A 169 10.19 -10.71 24.46
C LEU A 169 11.70 -11.02 24.59
N LYS A 170 12.57 -10.29 23.88
CA LYS A 170 14.04 -10.42 24.00
C LYS A 170 14.56 -9.89 25.34
N TYR A 171 13.81 -9.01 26.00
CA TYR A 171 14.06 -8.60 27.38
C TYR A 171 13.13 -9.35 28.34
N PRO A 172 13.41 -10.61 28.72
CA PRO A 172 12.81 -11.14 29.93
C PRO A 172 13.29 -10.23 31.07
N LEU A 173 12.34 -9.51 31.69
CA LEU A 173 12.39 -8.91 33.03
C LEU A 173 13.81 -8.90 33.64
N LYS A 174 14.65 -7.93 33.25
CA LYS A 174 15.75 -7.48 34.12
C LYS A 174 15.10 -6.81 35.33
N GLY A 175 14.60 -7.61 36.27
CA GLY A 175 13.98 -7.12 37.51
C GLY A 175 12.71 -7.83 37.98
N ALA A 176 12.61 -9.16 37.85
CA ALA A 176 11.73 -9.97 38.70
C ALA A 176 12.53 -11.10 39.34
#